data_AF-A0A1Y4RQJ2-F1
#
_entry.id   AF-A0A1Y4RQJ2-F1
#
_cell.length_a   1.000
_cell.length_b   1.000
_cell.length_c   1.000
_cell.angle_alpha   90.00
_cell.angle_beta   90.00
_cell.angle_gamma   90.00
#
_symmetry.space_group_name_H-M   'P 1'
#
loop_
_entity.id
_entity.type
_entity.pdbx_description
1 polymer ?
#
loop_
_entity_poly.entity_id
_entity_poly.type
_entity_poly.pdbx_seq_one_letter_code
_entity_poly.pdbx_strand_id
1 'polypeptide(L)'
;MNFYDEPKSSFNPYQSYPFYPFLPWADEKTRDRRRFQELYPAMARKIQPLVEEACDRMEYDGSFMFDEYPDQLLLRRLSRSIYEKLDKRTYQDDVMMQEVTGRNWLEDFVTVLLLNEMYQRRCRRRDRRFGPVF
;
A
#
# COMPACT_ATOMS: atom_id res chain seq x y z
N MET A 1 -15.74 -19.20 62.50
CA MET A 1 -16.90 -18.38 62.91
C MET A 1 -16.69 -16.99 62.32
N ASN A 2 -17.03 -16.72 61.06
CA ASN A 2 -18.31 -16.86 60.34
C ASN A 2 -19.35 -15.85 60.82
N PHE A 3 -19.82 -14.97 59.92
CA PHE A 3 -21.23 -14.62 59.71
C PHE A 3 -21.42 -14.03 58.30
N TYR A 4 -22.56 -14.34 57.67
CA TYR A 4 -22.85 -14.28 56.23
C TYR A 4 -24.35 -13.95 56.01
N ASP A 5 -24.83 -13.44 54.87
CA ASP A 5 -24.17 -12.99 53.63
C ASP A 5 -24.81 -11.64 53.20
N GLU A 6 -25.71 -11.70 52.22
CA GLU A 6 -26.74 -10.73 51.77
C GLU A 6 -26.28 -9.50 50.96
N PRO A 7 -26.99 -9.21 49.85
CA PRO A 7 -27.06 -10.11 48.70
C PRO A 7 -26.48 -9.42 47.47
N LYS A 8 -25.81 -10.18 46.59
CA LYS A 8 -25.28 -9.66 45.32
C LYS A 8 -26.43 -9.31 44.37
N SER A 9 -26.88 -8.06 44.42
CA SER A 9 -27.85 -7.50 43.46
C SER A 9 -27.33 -7.67 42.04
N SER A 10 -27.93 -8.60 41.30
CA SER A 10 -27.53 -8.99 39.95
C SER A 10 -28.06 -8.03 38.89
N PHE A 11 -27.81 -6.74 39.07
CA PHE A 11 -28.20 -5.71 38.10
C PHE A 11 -27.10 -4.66 37.93
N ASN A 12 -26.16 -4.95 37.03
CA ASN A 12 -25.20 -3.98 36.55
C ASN A 12 -25.87 -3.24 35.37
N PRO A 13 -26.31 -1.97 35.52
CA PRO A 13 -27.06 -1.27 34.46
C PRO A 13 -26.17 -0.86 33.28
N TYR A 14 -24.85 -0.89 33.47
CA TYR A 14 -23.87 -0.83 32.41
C TYR A 14 -23.88 -2.16 31.65
N GLN A 15 -24.75 -2.22 30.64
CA GLN A 15 -24.72 -3.28 29.63
C GLN A 15 -23.28 -3.47 29.16
N SER A 16 -22.76 -4.69 29.26
CA SER A 16 -21.56 -5.07 28.53
C SER A 16 -21.86 -4.78 27.06
N TYR A 17 -21.24 -3.74 26.50
CA TYR A 17 -21.20 -3.56 25.06
C TYR A 17 -20.78 -4.90 24.46
N PRO A 18 -21.47 -5.41 23.41
CA PRO A 18 -21.02 -6.61 22.74
C PRO A 18 -19.61 -6.34 22.24
N PHE A 19 -18.64 -7.05 22.81
CA PHE A 19 -17.25 -6.98 22.41
C PHE A 19 -17.18 -7.45 20.96
N TYR A 20 -17.19 -6.50 20.02
CA TYR A 20 -16.94 -6.74 18.61
C TYR A 20 -15.44 -7.05 18.47
N PRO A 21 -15.02 -8.32 18.31
CA PRO A 21 -13.60 -8.67 18.24
C PRO A 21 -13.00 -8.31 16.88
N PHE A 22 -13.85 -7.86 15.96
CA PHE A 22 -13.56 -7.56 14.58
C PHE A 22 -14.05 -6.15 14.28
N LEU A 23 -13.12 -5.19 14.32
CA LEU A 23 -13.32 -3.81 13.89
C LEU A 23 -13.24 -3.79 12.35
N PRO A 24 -14.36 -3.73 11.58
CA PRO A 24 -14.32 -3.91 10.13
C PRO A 24 -13.55 -2.81 9.39
N TRP A 25 -13.32 -1.68 10.06
CA TRP A 25 -12.53 -0.52 9.63
C TRP A 25 -11.01 -0.71 9.78
N ALA A 26 -10.53 -1.72 10.53
CA ALA A 26 -9.09 -1.94 10.75
C ALA A 26 -8.30 -2.27 9.47
N ASP A 27 -8.97 -2.66 8.37
CA ASP A 27 -8.35 -2.95 7.07
C ASP A 27 -9.12 -2.35 5.88
N GLU A 28 -9.93 -1.30 6.11
CA GLU A 28 -10.71 -0.61 5.06
C GLU A 28 -9.82 -0.16 3.90
N LYS A 29 -8.67 0.44 4.22
CA LYS A 29 -7.63 0.87 3.26
C LYS A 29 -7.11 -0.25 2.34
N THR A 30 -7.02 -1.50 2.81
CA THR A 30 -6.58 -2.63 1.97
C THR A 30 -7.75 -3.22 1.17
N ARG A 31 -8.98 -3.21 1.72
CA ARG A 31 -10.19 -3.57 0.98
C ARG A 31 -10.41 -2.62 -0.20
N ASP A 32 -10.35 -1.32 0.04
CA ASP A 32 -10.48 -0.28 -0.98
C ASP A 32 -9.38 -0.39 -2.02
N ARG A 33 -8.14 -0.64 -1.60
CA ARG A 33 -7.03 -0.88 -2.54
C ARG A 33 -7.32 -2.02 -3.50
N ARG A 34 -7.81 -3.17 -3.01
CA ARG A 34 -8.20 -4.30 -3.87
C ARG A 34 -9.31 -3.88 -4.85
N ARG A 35 -10.32 -3.16 -4.36
CA ARG A 35 -11.42 -2.65 -5.20
C ARG A 35 -10.94 -1.68 -6.29
N PHE A 36 -10.00 -0.78 -5.97
CA PHE A 36 -9.43 0.12 -6.98
C PHE A 36 -8.55 -0.62 -7.99
N GLN A 37 -7.80 -1.65 -7.58
CA GLN A 37 -7.01 -2.49 -8.49
C GLN A 37 -7.88 -3.23 -9.53
N GLU A 38 -9.11 -3.62 -9.20
CA GLU A 38 -10.08 -4.17 -10.18
C GLU A 38 -10.44 -3.17 -11.28
N LEU A 39 -10.53 -1.87 -10.93
CA LEU A 39 -10.92 -0.77 -11.83
C LEU A 39 -9.75 -0.27 -12.69
N TYR A 40 -8.52 -0.71 -12.45
CA TYR A 40 -7.34 -0.22 -13.17
C TYR A 40 -7.42 -0.54 -14.67
N PRO A 41 -6.93 0.37 -15.56
CA PRO A 41 -6.77 0.07 -16.97
C PRO A 41 -5.91 -1.18 -17.21
N ALA A 42 -6.10 -1.85 -18.35
CA ALA A 42 -5.37 -3.08 -18.69
C ALA A 42 -3.84 -2.90 -18.70
N MET A 43 -3.36 -1.72 -19.12
CA MET A 43 -1.95 -1.30 -19.01
C MET A 43 -1.46 -1.27 -17.55
N ALA A 44 -2.19 -0.56 -16.67
CA ALA A 44 -1.81 -0.42 -15.26
C ALA A 44 -1.77 -1.79 -14.55
N ARG A 45 -2.74 -2.68 -14.84
CA ARG A 45 -2.78 -4.05 -14.30
C ARG A 45 -1.56 -4.90 -14.69
N LYS A 46 -0.92 -4.65 -15.83
CA LYS A 46 0.31 -5.34 -16.25
C LYS A 46 1.57 -4.76 -15.60
N ILE A 47 1.62 -3.45 -15.38
CA ILE A 47 2.77 -2.77 -14.76
C ILE A 47 2.80 -2.99 -13.24
N GLN A 48 1.63 -2.98 -12.59
CA GLN A 48 1.48 -3.13 -11.14
C GLN A 48 2.30 -4.29 -10.52
N PRO A 49 2.26 -5.55 -11.02
CA PRO A 49 3.03 -6.63 -10.41
C PRO A 49 4.56 -6.44 -10.53
N LEU A 50 5.06 -5.79 -11.58
CA LEU A 50 6.50 -5.50 -11.74
C LEU A 50 6.96 -4.41 -10.76
N VAL A 51 6.09 -3.44 -10.48
CA VAL A 51 6.31 -2.40 -9.47
C VAL A 51 6.26 -3.00 -8.06
N GLU A 52 5.26 -3.86 -7.77
CA GLU A 52 5.15 -4.56 -6.50
C GLU A 52 6.38 -5.46 -6.25
N GLU A 53 6.82 -6.25 -7.23
CA GLU A 53 8.04 -7.07 -7.13
C GLU A 53 9.30 -6.23 -6.88
N ALA A 54 9.44 -5.09 -7.56
CA ALA A 54 10.57 -4.18 -7.36
C ALA A 54 10.58 -3.59 -5.93
N CYS A 55 9.40 -3.23 -5.41
CA CYS A 55 9.25 -2.74 -4.04
C CYS A 55 9.42 -3.85 -2.98
N ASP A 56 8.99 -5.09 -3.26
CA ASP A 56 9.18 -6.26 -2.38
C ASP A 56 10.68 -6.52 -2.15
N ARG A 57 11.47 -6.51 -3.24
CA ARG A 57 12.94 -6.61 -3.18
C ARG A 57 13.60 -5.48 -2.38
N MET A 58 12.92 -4.34 -2.22
CA MET A 58 13.36 -3.20 -1.42
C MET A 58 12.79 -3.19 0.00
N GLU A 59 12.00 -4.18 0.45
CA GLU A 59 11.39 -4.18 1.79
C GLU A 59 12.32 -4.66 2.92
N TYR A 60 13.63 -4.44 2.78
CA TYR A 60 14.64 -4.69 3.83
C TYR A 60 14.87 -3.44 4.70
N ASP A 61 15.51 -3.61 5.87
CA ASP A 61 15.85 -2.51 6.77
C ASP A 61 17.15 -1.81 6.36
N GLY A 62 17.17 -0.47 6.41
CA GLY A 62 18.21 0.34 5.76
C GLY A 62 18.05 0.43 4.23
N SER A 63 16.90 0.03 3.69
CA SER A 63 16.55 0.28 2.30
C SER A 63 16.25 1.74 2.06
N PHE A 64 16.78 2.25 0.95
CA PHE A 64 16.46 3.54 0.34
C PHE A 64 14.96 3.87 0.32
N MET A 65 14.10 2.85 0.20
CA MET A 65 12.65 3.02 0.24
C MET A 65 12.14 3.66 1.55
N PHE A 66 12.90 3.64 2.63
CA PHE A 66 12.49 4.17 3.95
C PHE A 66 13.32 5.37 4.43
N ASP A 67 14.23 5.89 3.61
CA ASP A 67 15.00 7.10 3.92
C ASP A 67 14.07 8.32 4.06
N GLU A 68 14.43 9.24 4.96
CA GLU A 68 13.72 10.51 5.17
C GLU A 68 13.64 11.31 3.87
N TYR A 69 14.75 11.35 3.12
CA TYR A 69 14.90 12.07 1.86
C TYR A 69 15.42 11.13 0.74
N PRO A 70 14.52 10.51 -0.04
CA PRO A 70 14.94 9.66 -1.16
C PRO A 70 15.48 10.51 -2.32
N ASP A 71 16.74 10.26 -2.71
CA ASP A 71 17.37 10.79 -3.92
C ASP A 71 16.57 10.51 -5.20
N GLN A 72 16.34 11.57 -5.97
CA GLN A 72 15.61 11.53 -7.23
C GLN A 72 16.32 10.71 -8.31
N LEU A 73 17.66 10.63 -8.30
CA LEU A 73 18.40 9.85 -9.29
C LEU A 73 18.21 8.34 -9.08
N LEU A 74 18.18 7.89 -7.83
CA LEU A 74 17.87 6.49 -7.49
C LEU A 74 16.43 6.12 -7.89
N LEU A 75 15.45 6.99 -7.63
CA LEU A 75 14.06 6.80 -8.07
C LEU A 75 13.95 6.68 -9.60
N ARG A 76 14.62 7.56 -10.36
CA ARG A 76 14.65 7.52 -11.84
C ARG A 76 15.36 6.28 -12.38
N ARG A 77 16.42 5.80 -11.73
CA ARG A 77 17.08 4.53 -12.09
C ARG A 77 16.16 3.34 -11.85
N LEU A 78 15.42 3.33 -10.74
CA LEU A 78 14.46 2.27 -10.42
C LEU A 78 13.29 2.24 -11.41
N SER A 79 12.64 3.37 -11.71
CA SER A 79 11.55 3.41 -12.68
C SER A 79 12.01 2.99 -14.08
N ARG A 80 13.20 3.43 -14.52
CA ARG A 80 13.81 2.96 -15.76
C ARG A 80 14.10 1.45 -15.76
N SER A 81 14.56 0.88 -14.65
CA SER A 81 14.79 -0.59 -14.56
C SER A 81 13.50 -1.41 -14.65
N ILE A 82 12.37 -0.85 -14.21
CA ILE A 82 11.04 -1.47 -14.35
C ILE A 82 10.52 -1.30 -15.79
N TYR A 83 10.72 -0.13 -16.39
CA TYR A 83 10.42 0.12 -17.81
C TYR A 83 11.22 -0.79 -18.75
N GLU A 84 12.48 -1.08 -18.44
CA GLU A 84 13.32 -2.00 -19.24
C GLU A 84 12.89 -3.47 -19.13
N LYS A 85 12.25 -3.87 -18.02
CA LYS A 85 11.61 -5.19 -17.86
C LYS A 85 10.25 -5.33 -18.58
N LEU A 86 9.67 -4.23 -19.05
CA LEU A 86 8.30 -4.21 -19.57
C LEU A 86 8.26 -4.76 -21.02
N ASP A 87 7.28 -5.60 -21.32
CA ASP A 87 7.09 -6.18 -22.66
C ASP A 87 6.66 -5.11 -23.68
N LYS A 88 7.65 -4.49 -24.33
CA LYS A 88 7.47 -3.42 -25.34
C LYS A 88 6.54 -3.81 -26.50
N ARG A 89 6.40 -5.11 -26.79
CA ARG A 89 5.45 -5.65 -27.79
C ARG A 89 3.99 -5.35 -27.45
N THR A 90 3.64 -5.34 -26.17
CA THR A 90 2.27 -5.07 -25.69
C THR A 90 1.90 -3.59 -25.62
N TYR A 91 2.86 -2.70 -25.86
CA TYR A 91 2.73 -1.25 -25.78
C TYR A 91 3.15 -0.59 -27.11
N GLN A 92 3.04 -1.31 -28.24
CA GLN A 92 3.47 -0.76 -29.53
C GLN A 92 2.70 0.52 -29.85
N ASP A 93 1.37 0.51 -29.79
CA ASP A 93 0.49 1.68 -30.02
C ASP A 93 0.90 2.90 -29.15
N ASP A 94 1.28 2.63 -27.90
CA ASP A 94 1.67 3.60 -26.88
C ASP A 94 3.09 4.17 -27.12
N VAL A 95 4.02 3.34 -27.62
CA VAL A 95 5.39 3.72 -28.00
C VAL A 95 5.41 4.51 -29.32
N MET A 96 4.51 4.24 -30.27
CA MET A 96 4.40 5.07 -31.48
C MET A 96 3.99 6.52 -31.16
N MET A 97 3.19 6.75 -30.11
CA MET A 97 2.84 8.10 -29.62
C MET A 97 4.00 8.82 -28.90
N GLN A 98 4.94 8.06 -28.35
CA GLN A 98 6.13 8.58 -27.65
C GLN A 98 7.14 9.19 -28.63
N GLU A 99 7.31 8.60 -29.83
CA GLU A 99 8.22 9.13 -30.87
C GLU A 99 7.78 10.50 -31.40
N VAL A 100 6.47 10.78 -31.42
CA VAL A 100 5.91 12.07 -31.88
C VAL A 100 6.10 13.20 -30.85
N THR A 101 6.13 12.87 -29.56
CA THR A 101 6.11 13.85 -28.46
C THR A 101 7.45 14.03 -27.76
N GLY A 102 8.42 13.14 -27.98
CA GLY A 102 9.76 13.21 -27.40
C GLY A 102 9.80 13.06 -25.87
N ARG A 103 8.70 12.61 -25.25
CA ARG A 103 8.58 12.39 -23.80
C ARG A 103 8.13 10.97 -23.52
N ASN A 104 8.87 10.29 -22.64
CA ASN A 104 8.63 8.91 -22.24
C ASN A 104 7.44 8.82 -21.26
N TRP A 105 6.23 9.11 -21.74
CA TRP A 105 5.03 9.14 -20.89
C TRP A 105 4.80 7.83 -20.13
N LEU A 106 5.20 6.69 -20.72
CA LEU A 106 5.12 5.37 -20.11
C LEU A 106 6.15 5.18 -18.97
N GLU A 107 7.33 5.81 -19.06
CA GLU A 107 8.33 5.88 -17.97
C GLU A 107 7.84 6.79 -16.82
N ASP A 108 7.21 7.92 -17.16
CA ASP A 108 6.54 8.79 -16.18
C ASP A 108 5.39 8.03 -15.46
N PHE A 109 4.59 7.27 -16.21
CA PHE A 109 3.50 6.46 -15.65
C PHE A 109 4.00 5.35 -14.71
N VAL A 110 5.05 4.62 -15.10
CA VAL A 110 5.76 3.66 -14.22
C VAL A 110 6.29 4.36 -12.96
N THR A 111 6.85 5.57 -13.12
CA THR A 111 7.37 6.36 -11.99
C THR A 111 6.25 6.74 -10.99
N VAL A 112 5.08 7.18 -11.48
CA VAL A 112 3.92 7.49 -10.62
C VAL A 112 3.42 6.25 -9.87
N LEU A 113 3.33 5.09 -10.53
CA LEU A 113 2.91 3.84 -9.88
C LEU A 113 3.90 3.40 -8.80
N LEU A 114 5.21 3.51 -9.07
CA LEU A 114 6.28 3.21 -8.09
C LEU A 114 6.20 4.13 -6.86
N LEU A 115 6.06 5.44 -7.07
CA LEU A 115 5.95 6.41 -5.96
C LEU A 115 4.71 6.14 -5.09
N ASN A 116 3.58 5.76 -5.70
CA ASN A 116 2.36 5.40 -4.98
C ASN A 116 2.55 4.14 -4.11
N GLU A 117 3.15 3.07 -4.64
CA GLU A 117 3.40 1.84 -3.85
C GLU A 117 4.41 2.09 -2.71
N MET A 118 5.51 2.81 -2.97
CA MET A 118 6.47 3.22 -1.93
C MET A 118 5.79 4.05 -0.83
N TYR A 119 4.91 4.99 -1.19
CA TYR A 119 4.13 5.77 -0.22
C TYR A 119 3.20 4.88 0.61
N GLN A 120 2.49 3.94 -0.02
CA GLN A 120 1.62 2.99 0.70
C GLN A 120 2.40 2.11 1.69
N ARG A 121 3.61 1.63 1.33
CA ARG A 121 4.48 0.88 2.26
C ARG A 121 5.01 1.74 3.39
N ARG A 122 5.40 2.99 3.12
CA ARG A 122 5.80 3.97 4.15
C ARG A 122 4.67 4.23 5.14
N CYS A 123 3.43 4.44 4.66
CA CYS A 123 2.25 4.52 5.53
C CYS A 123 2.07 3.26 6.35
N ARG A 124 2.02 2.07 5.72
CA ARG A 124 1.84 0.80 6.43
C ARG A 124 2.88 0.55 7.53
N ARG A 125 4.16 0.88 7.30
CA ARG A 125 5.20 0.78 8.34
C ARG A 125 5.00 1.81 9.46
N ARG A 126 4.47 3.01 9.18
CA ARG A 126 4.10 4.01 10.19
C ARG A 126 2.89 3.53 11.00
N ASP A 127 1.81 3.12 10.33
CA ASP A 127 0.56 2.62 10.89
C ASP A 127 0.82 1.39 11.82
N ARG A 128 1.84 0.57 11.53
CA ARG A 128 2.29 -0.55 12.40
C ARG A 128 3.14 -0.12 13.61
N ARG A 129 3.89 0.98 13.52
CA ARG A 129 4.71 1.50 14.64
C ARG A 129 3.87 2.29 15.63
N PHE A 130 2.92 3.07 15.13
CA PHE A 130 1.90 3.76 15.92
C PHE A 130 0.64 2.90 15.94
N GLY A 131 0.71 1.75 16.62
CA GLY A 131 -0.47 0.94 16.93
C GLY A 131 -1.54 1.75 17.69
N PRO A 132 -2.78 1.25 17.79
CA PRO A 132 -3.87 1.99 18.41
C PRO A 132 -3.47 2.42 19.82
N VAL A 133 -3.43 3.73 20.03
CA VAL A 133 -3.23 4.33 21.36
C VAL A 133 -4.51 4.06 22.14
N PHE A 134 -4.42 3.15 23.12
CA PHE A 134 -5.48 2.84 24.08
C PHE A 134 -5.57 3.94 25.16
#